data_AF-A0A1V1P229-F1
#
_entry.id   AF-A0A1V1P229-F1
#
_cell.length_a   1.000
_cell.length_b   1.000
_cell.length_c   1.000
_cell.angle_alpha   90.00
_cell.angle_beta   90.00
_cell.angle_gamma   90.00
#
_symmetry.space_group_name_H-M   'P 1'
#
loop_
_entity.id
_entity.type
_entity.pdbx_description
1 polymer ?
#
loop_
_entity_poly.entity_id
_entity_poly.type
_entity_poly.pdbx_seq_one_letter_code
_entity_poly.pdbx_strand_id
1 'polypeptide(L)' 'MPEDKLLIYYAGHGFYNQKTEKAYWLPVDAETNDTTNWIIADTITSSIKGISAKQILIVSDMANEPILALSSKMSSC' A
#
# COMPACT_ATOMS: atom_id res chain seq x y z
N MET A 1 -2.30 -1.00 -29.41
CA MET A 1 -2.18 0.42 -29.03
C MET A 1 -0.71 0.77 -28.89
N PRO A 2 -0.07 1.49 -29.84
CA PRO A 2 1.39 1.60 -29.88
C PRO A 2 2.02 2.60 -28.88
N GLU A 3 1.21 3.36 -28.14
CA GLU A 3 1.69 4.54 -27.38
C GLU A 3 1.09 4.66 -25.96
N ASP A 4 0.22 3.74 -25.52
CA ASP A 4 -0.52 3.92 -24.27
C ASP A 4 0.42 3.93 -23.05
N LYS A 5 0.20 4.92 -22.17
CA LYS A 5 0.97 5.13 -20.93
C LYS A 5 0.01 5.10 -19.75
N LEU A 6 0.34 4.31 -18.75
CA LEU A 6 -0.43 4.21 -17.50
C LEU A 6 0.39 4.76 -16.35
N LEU A 7 -0.17 5.74 -15.65
CA LEU A 7 0.35 6.24 -14.39
C LEU A 7 -0.67 5.91 -13.28
N ILE A 8 -0.20 5.24 -12.24
CA ILE A 8 -0.97 5.06 -11.01
C ILE A 8 -0.21 5.77 -9.90
N TYR A 9 -0.88 6.74 -9.27
CA TYR A 9 -0.34 7.49 -8.15
C TYR A 9 -1.21 7.22 -6.93
N TYR A 10 -0.59 6.73 -5.86
CA TYR A 10 -1.22 6.53 -4.56
C TYR A 10 -0.48 7.36 -3.51
N ALA A 11 -1.24 8.15 -2.74
CA ALA A 11 -0.73 8.92 -1.62
C ALA A 11 -1.64 8.73 -0.42
N GLY A 12 -1.08 8.28 0.71
CA GLY A 12 -1.87 7.98 1.90
C GLY A 12 -1.17 7.06 2.87
N HIS A 13 -1.95 6.41 3.72
CA HIS A 13 -1.42 5.47 4.68
C HIS A 13 -0.97 4.18 3.99
N GLY A 14 0.17 3.67 4.45
CA GLY A 14 0.72 2.42 3.96
C GLY A 14 1.34 1.62 5.10
N PHE A 15 1.42 0.32 4.88
CA PHE A 15 2.12 -0.59 5.77
C PHE A 15 3.10 -1.46 4.99
N TYR A 16 4.33 -1.54 5.47
CA TYR A 16 5.34 -2.44 4.90
C TYR A 16 5.64 -3.56 5.88
N ASN A 17 5.26 -4.78 5.53
CA ASN A 17 5.60 -5.97 6.29
C ASN A 17 7.02 -6.43 5.92
N GLN A 18 7.98 -6.17 6.79
CA GLN A 18 9.39 -6.54 6.59
C GLN A 18 9.62 -8.06 6.53
N LYS A 19 8.78 -8.88 7.18
CA LYS A 19 8.97 -10.35 7.19
C LYS A 19 8.59 -10.98 5.86
N THR A 20 7.57 -10.44 5.21
CA THR A 20 7.05 -10.95 3.94
C THR A 20 7.50 -10.10 2.75
N GLU A 21 8.16 -8.97 3.02
CA GLU A 21 8.57 -7.96 2.04
C GLU A 21 7.38 -7.46 1.20
N LYS A 22 6.24 -7.24 1.88
CA LYS A 22 4.97 -6.83 1.24
C LYS A 22 4.58 -5.42 1.62
N ALA A 23 4.25 -4.62 0.62
CA ALA A 23 3.67 -3.29 0.79
C ALA A 23 2.15 -3.35 0.64
N TYR A 24 1.46 -2.65 1.54
CA TYR A 24 0.01 -2.53 1.58
C TYR A 24 -0.38 -1.06 1.51
N TRP A 25 -1.31 -0.74 0.63
CA TRP A 25 -2.04 0.52 0.62
C TRP A 25 -3.24 0.38 1.56
N LEU A 26 -3.39 1.32 2.48
CA LEU A 26 -4.44 1.32 3.51
C LEU A 26 -5.49 2.40 3.16
N PRO A 27 -6.65 2.01 2.61
CA PRO A 27 -7.75 2.94 2.40
C PRO A 27 -8.33 3.44 3.73
N VAL A 28 -9.26 4.40 3.66
CA VAL A 28 -9.85 5.05 4.84
C VAL A 28 -10.62 4.09 5.77
N ASP A 29 -11.06 2.95 5.27
CA ASP A 29 -11.78 1.89 5.97
C ASP A 29 -10.88 0.69 6.33
N ALA A 30 -9.56 0.85 6.27
CA ALA A 30 -8.60 -0.15 6.74
C ALA A 30 -8.57 -0.19 8.28
N GLU A 31 -8.71 -1.39 8.84
CA GLU A 31 -8.61 -1.63 10.28
C GLU A 31 -7.25 -2.24 10.64
N THR A 32 -6.80 -2.07 11.88
CA THR A 32 -5.48 -2.52 12.33
C THR A 32 -5.44 -4.02 12.68
N ASN A 33 -6.59 -4.57 13.05
CA ASN A 33 -6.82 -5.96 13.43
C ASN A 33 -7.48 -6.79 12.31
N ASP A 34 -7.89 -6.16 11.21
CA ASP A 34 -8.47 -6.82 10.04
C ASP A 34 -7.84 -6.30 8.75
N THR A 35 -7.12 -7.19 8.06
CA THR A 35 -6.43 -6.89 6.80
C THR A 35 -7.33 -7.04 5.57
N THR A 36 -8.63 -7.33 5.72
CA THR A 36 -9.55 -7.59 4.61
C THR A 36 -9.61 -6.43 3.61
N ASN A 37 -9.56 -5.19 4.10
CA ASN A 37 -9.61 -3.98 3.26
C ASN A 37 -8.21 -3.47 2.84
N TRP A 38 -7.14 -4.19 3.17
CA TRP A 38 -5.79 -3.76 2.82
C TRP A 38 -5.45 -4.17 1.40
N ILE A 39 -4.95 -3.24 0.59
CA ILE A 39 -4.63 -3.51 -0.82
C ILE A 39 -3.14 -3.82 -0.94
N ILE A 40 -2.79 -5.07 -1.24
CA ILE A 40 -1.39 -5.47 -1.46
C ILE A 40 -0.87 -4.99 -2.83
N ALA A 41 0.28 -4.30 -2.82
CA ALA A 41 0.90 -3.73 -4.02
C ALA A 41 1.27 -4.78 -5.07
N ASP A 42 1.57 -6.02 -4.66
CA ASP A 42 1.81 -7.13 -5.60
C ASP A 42 0.58 -7.47 -6.44
N THR A 43 -0.63 -7.42 -5.86
CA THR A 43 -1.86 -7.68 -6.61
C THR A 43 -2.09 -6.59 -7.65
N ILE A 44 -1.79 -5.34 -7.30
CA ILE A 44 -1.86 -4.21 -8.24
C ILE A 44 -0.89 -4.44 -9.41
N THR A 45 0.40 -4.66 -9.10
CA THR A 45 1.44 -4.86 -10.13
C THR A 45 1.20 -6.09 -11.00
N SER A 46 0.74 -7.20 -10.42
CA SER A 46 0.42 -8.42 -11.18
C SER A 46 -0.81 -8.23 -12.07
N SER A 47 -1.85 -7.54 -11.59
CA SER A 47 -3.06 -7.26 -12.38
C SER A 47 -2.75 -6.36 -13.58
N ILE A 48 -1.91 -5.33 -13.37
CA ILE A 48 -1.57 -4.36 -14.41
C ILE A 48 -0.71 -4.95 -15.53
N LYS A 49 0.03 -6.04 -15.26
CA LYS A 49 0.77 -6.76 -16.32
C LYS A 49 -0.14 -7.28 -17.45
N GLY A 50 -1.44 -7.45 -17.20
CA GLY A 50 -2.41 -7.81 -18.23
C GLY A 50 -2.79 -6.66 -19.17
N ILE A 51 -2.44 -5.41 -18.84
CA ILE A 51 -2.77 -4.24 -19.65
C ILE A 51 -1.74 -4.10 -20.76
N SER A 52 -2.21 -3.97 -22.02
CA SER A 52 -1.36 -3.74 -23.19
C SER A 52 -0.94 -2.27 -23.30
N ALA A 53 -0.20 -1.77 -22.30
CA ALA A 53 0.40 -0.44 -22.29
C ALA A 53 1.92 -0.52 -22.54
N LYS A 54 2.47 0.48 -23.22
CA LYS A 54 3.90 0.55 -23.57
C LYS A 54 4.76 0.96 -22.39
N GLN A 55 4.24 1.84 -21.54
CA GLN A 55 4.92 2.32 -20.34
C GLN A 55 3.95 2.35 -19.18
N ILE A 56 4.37 1.79 -18.06
CA ILE A 56 3.60 1.74 -16.83
C ILE A 56 4.48 2.26 -15.71
N LEU A 57 4.01 3.28 -15.01
CA LEU A 57 4.66 3.86 -13.85
C LEU A 57 3.69 3.81 -12.67
N ILE A 58 4.14 3.26 -11.56
CA ILE A 58 3.39 3.24 -10.30
C ILE A 58 4.24 3.98 -9.27
N VAL A 59 3.66 5.03 -8.68
CA VAL A 59 4.30 5.84 -7.64
C VAL A 59 3.43 5.75 -6.40
N SER A 60 4.06 5.42 -5.28
CA SER A 60 3.39 5.25 -3.99
C SER A 60 4.09 6.13 -2.95
N ASP A 61 3.42 7.17 -2.52
CA ASP A 61 3.86 8.08 -1.46
C ASP A 61 3.13 7.71 -0.16
N MET A 62 3.73 6.78 0.59
CA MET A 62 3.11 6.21 1.79
C MET A 62 3.67 6.86 3.04
N ALA A 63 2.79 7.50 3.81
CA ALA A 63 3.08 7.81 5.20
C ALA A 63 2.99 6.51 6.00
N ASN A 64 4.12 6.01 6.47
CA ASN A 64 4.17 4.91 7.42
C ASN A 64 3.58 5.40 8.74
N GLU A 65 2.29 5.15 8.97
CA GLU A 65 1.73 5.26 10.31
C GLU A 65 2.22 4.02 11.09
N PRO A 66 2.94 4.20 12.21
CA PRO A 66 3.17 3.08 13.10
C PRO A 66 1.80 2.63 13.59
N ILE A 67 1.40 1.42 13.20
CA ILE A 67 0.18 0.74 13.68
C ILE A 67 0.37 0.31 15.16
N LEU A 68 0.78 1.26 16.00
CA LEU A 68 1.25 1.10 17.37
C LEU A 68 1.18 2.41 18.19
N ALA A 69 0.40 3.41 17.78
CA ALA A 69 0.12 4.58 18.65
C ALA A 69 -0.94 4.32 19.74
N LEU A 70 -1.43 3.08 19.91
CA LEU A 70 -2.35 2.69 20.98
C LEU A 70 -2.03 1.29 21.55
N SER A 71 -0.84 1.12 22.13
CA SER A 71 -0.64 0.17 23.24
C SER A 71 0.60 0.57 24.04
N SER A 72 0.40 0.85 25.33
CA SER A 72 1.39 1.24 26.34
C SER A 72 1.88 2.71 26.31
N LYS A 73 1.03 3.62 26.78
CA LYS A 73 1.54 4.62 27.74
C LYS A 73 1.65 3.90 29.09
N MET A 74 2.77 3.21 29.28
CA MET A 74 3.09 2.60 30.57
C MET A 74 3.55 3.71 31.52
N SER A 75 2.90 3.73 32.66
CA SER A 75 3.08 4.54 33.86
C SER A 75 4.52 4.92 34.24
N SER A 76 4.66 6.18 34.69
CA SER A 76 5.49 6.69 35.80
C SER A 76 6.93 6.16 35.97
N CYS A 77 7.91 7.02 35.67
CA CYS A 77 8.87 7.59 36.63
C CYS A 77 9.50 8.84 35.99
#